data_AF-A0AAN7FYD7-F1
#
_entry.id   AF-A0AAN7FYD7-F1
#
_cell.length_a   1.000
_cell.length_b   1.000
_cell.length_c   1.000
_cell.angle_alpha   90.00
_cell.angle_beta   90.00
_cell.angle_gamma   90.00
#
_symmetry.space_group_name_H-M   'P 1'
#
loop_
_entity.id
_entity.type
_entity.pdbx_description
1 polymer ?
#
loop_
_entity_poly.entity_id
_entity_poly.type
_entity_poly.pdbx_seq_one_letter_code
_entity_poly.pdbx_strand_id
1 'polypeptide(L)'
;MEKLSRQPFKIDILMNYGTDLTKMAGEGKLDPVIGRQHQLERVEQILLKRRKNNPCLVGDPGVGKTVIVEGLAQAIANATVPPKLQDKKERVTQLVDEVKQSDGSIILFIDEVHTLIGAGSGRGALDAANMLKPALARGELKCIGATTQDEYRKYVEADSALKRRFQSVEVPEPSVDETIEILKLLCGKYEIHHNVKYSEEAIVAAARLSNQYISDRFLPDKAIDLIDEAGAKVQLQNLKVSNERKVLIESDIQQIVSLWTGIPIEIVTPEETQRLLNMENALHNRIIGQHEAVEAVSRAVRRARAGIRDPMQPIASLMFTGPTGVGKTQLANALASHTVSKLFGSPPGYIGYDEGGQLTEAVRLRPHSLILFDEIEKAHPSVFNVMLQILDDGRLTDNKGRKVDFKNAVIIMTSNIGGSLIMREHSLGFDQVKMEVAEELRENFRPEFLNRIDEVVLFRQLSSSEIKEIADIMLKEVSERLIKANKITLKVNEKVREMLVREGYNPNFGARPLKRTIVRLLEDNLAEEILRGNIKEGDSVTIGLDDKGDIKFF
;
A
#
# COMPACT_ATOMS: atom_id res chain seq x y z
N MET A 1 -46.86 23.71 -55.53
CA MET A 1 -46.62 22.74 -54.44
C MET A 1 -45.15 22.79 -54.11
N GLU A 2 -44.80 23.52 -53.06
CA GLU A 2 -43.44 23.77 -52.61
C GLU A 2 -42.76 22.49 -52.12
N LYS A 3 -41.50 22.32 -52.53
CA LYS A 3 -40.55 21.40 -51.93
C LYS A 3 -40.33 21.83 -50.47
N LEU A 4 -40.83 21.05 -49.51
CA LEU A 4 -40.39 21.17 -48.12
C LEU A 4 -38.90 20.79 -48.04
N SER A 5 -38.04 21.81 -48.01
CA SER A 5 -36.66 21.67 -47.58
C SER A 5 -36.66 21.14 -46.16
N ARG A 6 -36.12 19.94 -45.93
CA ARG A 6 -35.69 19.53 -44.59
C ARG A 6 -34.65 20.55 -44.14
N GLN A 7 -35.01 21.37 -43.16
CA GLN A 7 -34.05 22.27 -42.51
C GLN A 7 -32.87 21.43 -41.99
N PRO A 8 -31.63 21.93 -42.08
CA PRO A 8 -30.50 21.28 -41.44
C PRO A 8 -30.79 21.22 -39.93
N PHE A 9 -30.76 20.01 -39.37
CA PHE A 9 -30.84 19.80 -37.92
C PHE A 9 -29.88 20.77 -37.21
N LYS A 10 -30.34 21.41 -36.12
CA LYS A 10 -29.54 22.33 -35.29
C LYS A 10 -28.42 21.56 -34.55
N ILE A 11 -27.37 21.21 -35.27
CA ILE A 11 -26.15 20.57 -34.77
C ILE A 11 -25.40 21.47 -33.77
N ASP A 12 -25.67 22.78 -33.77
CA ASP A 12 -24.90 23.79 -33.02
C ASP A 12 -25.08 23.75 -31.49
N ILE A 13 -26.21 23.27 -30.94
CA ILE A 13 -26.41 23.17 -29.49
C ILE A 13 -25.71 21.91 -28.92
N LEU A 14 -25.65 20.84 -29.72
CA LEU A 14 -25.02 19.57 -29.37
C LEU A 14 -23.48 19.65 -29.25
N MET A 15 -22.83 20.54 -30.00
CA MET A 15 -21.38 20.70 -29.95
C MET A 15 -20.90 21.37 -28.66
N ASN A 16 -21.78 22.06 -27.93
CA ASN A 16 -21.41 22.81 -26.74
C ASN A 16 -21.38 21.97 -25.45
N TYR A 17 -22.01 20.78 -25.45
CA TYR A 17 -22.18 19.95 -24.24
C TYR A 17 -21.72 18.51 -24.39
N GLY A 18 -21.18 18.12 -25.55
CA GLY A 18 -20.80 16.73 -25.82
C GLY A 18 -19.73 16.56 -26.89
N THR A 19 -19.02 15.43 -26.82
CA THR A 19 -17.91 15.10 -27.75
C THR A 19 -18.38 14.07 -28.78
N ASP A 20 -18.13 14.31 -30.07
CA ASP A 20 -18.44 13.38 -31.17
C ASP A 20 -17.25 12.47 -31.45
N LEU A 21 -17.29 11.23 -30.94
CA LEU A 21 -16.19 10.28 -31.04
C LEU A 21 -15.98 9.80 -32.47
N THR A 22 -17.06 9.62 -33.25
CA THR A 22 -16.97 9.21 -34.65
C THR A 22 -16.24 10.27 -35.50
N LYS A 23 -16.49 11.55 -35.23
CA LYS A 23 -15.74 12.66 -35.86
C LYS A 23 -14.27 12.64 -35.46
N MET A 24 -13.97 12.47 -34.17
CA MET A 24 -12.58 12.37 -33.69
C MET A 24 -11.83 11.18 -34.29
N ALA A 25 -12.52 10.05 -34.48
CA ALA A 25 -11.98 8.87 -35.14
C ALA A 25 -11.61 9.18 -36.61
N GLY A 26 -12.52 9.83 -37.35
CA GLY A 26 -12.26 10.26 -38.73
C GLY A 26 -11.14 11.29 -38.87
N GLU A 27 -10.88 12.07 -37.82
CA GLU A 27 -9.75 13.02 -37.72
C GLU A 27 -8.45 12.35 -37.25
N GLY A 28 -8.44 11.05 -36.93
CA GLY A 28 -7.27 10.33 -36.44
C GLY A 28 -6.82 10.74 -35.03
N LYS A 29 -7.73 11.30 -34.21
CA LYS A 29 -7.42 11.81 -32.86
C LYS A 29 -7.55 10.76 -31.76
N LEU A 30 -8.28 9.67 -32.02
CA LEU A 30 -8.49 8.60 -31.05
C LEU A 30 -7.31 7.63 -31.02
N ASP A 31 -7.05 7.06 -29.85
CA ASP A 31 -6.01 6.05 -29.67
C ASP A 31 -6.40 4.70 -30.28
N PRO A 32 -5.43 3.92 -30.79
CA PRO A 32 -5.70 2.60 -31.32
C PRO A 32 -6.16 1.64 -30.21
N VAL A 33 -7.14 0.80 -30.52
CA VAL A 33 -7.67 -0.19 -29.57
C VAL A 33 -6.94 -1.52 -29.68
N ILE A 34 -6.43 -2.02 -28.55
CA ILE A 34 -5.70 -3.29 -28.46
C ILE A 34 -6.47 -4.29 -27.59
N GLY A 35 -6.52 -5.56 -28.00
CA GLY A 35 -6.98 -6.67 -27.14
C GLY A 35 -8.47 -6.67 -26.75
N ARG A 36 -9.28 -5.75 -27.29
CA ARG A 36 -10.71 -5.61 -26.93
C ARG A 36 -11.68 -6.10 -28.01
N GLN A 37 -11.23 -6.93 -28.94
CA GLN A 37 -12.03 -7.38 -30.09
C GLN A 37 -13.31 -8.12 -29.67
N HIS A 38 -13.21 -9.02 -28.70
CA HIS A 38 -14.38 -9.76 -28.19
C HIS A 38 -15.40 -8.81 -27.53
N GLN A 39 -14.95 -7.82 -26.77
CA GLN A 39 -15.83 -6.83 -26.15
C GLN A 39 -16.49 -5.94 -27.19
N LEU A 40 -15.76 -5.48 -28.21
CA LEU A 40 -16.29 -4.72 -29.35
C LEU A 40 -17.39 -5.50 -30.08
N GLU A 41 -17.10 -6.73 -30.49
CA GLU A 41 -18.09 -7.60 -31.13
C GLU A 41 -19.32 -7.81 -30.25
N ARG A 42 -19.12 -7.95 -28.94
CA ARG A 42 -20.22 -8.10 -28.00
C ARG A 42 -21.07 -6.85 -27.90
N VAL A 43 -20.46 -5.67 -27.87
CA VAL A 43 -21.15 -4.38 -27.87
C VAL A 43 -21.98 -4.23 -29.15
N GLU A 44 -21.39 -4.50 -30.32
CA GLU A 44 -22.09 -4.46 -31.61
C GLU A 44 -23.29 -5.42 -31.65
N GLN A 45 -23.10 -6.67 -31.21
CA GLN A 45 -24.16 -7.67 -31.12
C GLN A 45 -25.32 -7.18 -30.27
N ILE A 46 -25.04 -6.56 -29.12
CA ILE A 46 -26.07 -6.04 -28.20
C ILE A 46 -26.80 -4.87 -28.86
N LEU A 47 -26.08 -3.93 -29.47
CA LEU A 47 -26.67 -2.78 -30.16
C LEU A 47 -27.62 -3.21 -31.31
N LEU A 48 -27.42 -4.38 -31.91
CA LEU A 48 -28.28 -4.91 -32.98
C LEU A 48 -29.54 -5.64 -32.47
N LYS A 49 -29.67 -5.90 -31.17
CA LYS A 49 -30.83 -6.60 -30.61
C LYS A 49 -32.11 -5.75 -30.66
N ARG A 50 -33.26 -6.42 -30.66
CA ARG A 50 -34.58 -5.79 -30.51
C ARG A 50 -34.99 -5.56 -29.04
N ARG A 51 -34.42 -6.32 -28.10
CA ARG A 51 -34.64 -6.22 -26.65
C ARG A 51 -33.29 -6.33 -25.95
N LYS A 52 -33.13 -5.61 -24.83
CA LYS A 52 -31.84 -5.48 -24.14
C LYS A 52 -30.72 -5.00 -25.08
N ASN A 53 -30.98 -3.89 -25.75
CA ASN A 53 -30.13 -3.36 -26.82
C ASN A 53 -29.18 -2.24 -26.37
N ASN A 54 -29.10 -2.00 -25.06
CA ASN A 54 -28.15 -1.07 -24.46
C ASN A 54 -27.04 -1.87 -23.77
N PRO A 55 -25.82 -1.90 -24.32
CA PRO A 55 -24.70 -2.54 -23.63
C PRO A 55 -24.29 -1.74 -22.39
N CYS A 56 -23.92 -2.43 -21.33
CA CYS A 56 -23.29 -1.86 -20.15
C CYS A 56 -21.92 -2.48 -19.97
N LEU A 57 -20.86 -1.70 -20.14
CA LEU A 57 -19.48 -2.07 -19.88
C LEU A 57 -19.26 -2.14 -18.37
N VAL A 58 -18.99 -3.34 -17.86
CA VAL A 58 -18.83 -3.63 -16.43
C VAL A 58 -17.41 -4.12 -16.19
N GLY A 59 -16.67 -3.41 -15.34
CA GLY A 59 -15.28 -3.74 -14.98
C GLY A 59 -14.77 -2.81 -13.89
N ASP A 60 -13.52 -2.94 -13.49
CA ASP A 60 -12.93 -2.03 -12.49
C ASP A 60 -12.59 -0.64 -13.09
N PRO A 61 -12.37 0.41 -12.29
CA PRO A 61 -11.85 1.68 -12.78
C PRO A 61 -10.47 1.52 -13.42
N GLY A 62 -10.19 2.28 -14.49
CA GLY A 62 -8.88 2.25 -15.17
C GLY A 62 -8.69 1.13 -16.20
N VAL A 63 -9.55 0.10 -16.27
CA VAL A 63 -9.36 -1.03 -17.21
C VAL A 63 -9.56 -0.70 -18.71
N GLY A 64 -9.90 0.55 -19.04
CA GLY A 64 -10.10 0.99 -20.43
C GLY A 64 -11.51 0.75 -20.99
N LYS A 65 -12.56 1.01 -20.20
CA LYS A 65 -13.95 0.93 -20.68
C LYS A 65 -14.23 1.92 -21.82
N THR A 66 -13.74 3.15 -21.68
CA THR A 66 -13.87 4.21 -22.70
C THR A 66 -13.19 3.83 -24.02
N VAL A 67 -12.06 3.12 -23.96
CA VAL A 67 -11.32 2.63 -25.13
C VAL A 67 -12.18 1.70 -26.00
N ILE A 68 -13.08 0.90 -25.41
CA ILE A 68 -14.00 0.06 -26.18
C ILE A 68 -14.98 0.91 -27.00
N VAL A 69 -15.42 2.05 -26.45
CA VAL A 69 -16.32 2.96 -27.15
C VAL A 69 -15.56 3.69 -28.26
N GLU A 70 -14.35 4.15 -28.00
CA GLU A 70 -13.47 4.74 -29.01
C GLU A 70 -13.19 3.77 -30.18
N GLY A 71 -13.02 2.48 -29.89
CA GLY A 71 -12.88 1.44 -30.91
C GLY A 71 -14.14 1.24 -31.76
N LEU A 72 -15.31 1.35 -31.14
CA LEU A 72 -16.58 1.31 -31.88
C LEU A 72 -16.73 2.55 -32.77
N ALA A 73 -16.38 3.74 -32.28
CA ALA A 73 -16.35 4.97 -33.08
C ALA A 73 -15.42 4.83 -34.29
N GLN A 74 -14.23 4.24 -34.11
CA GLN A 74 -13.29 3.94 -35.20
C GLN A 74 -13.89 2.95 -36.21
N ALA A 75 -14.52 1.87 -35.73
CA ALA A 75 -15.15 0.87 -36.60
C ALA A 75 -16.31 1.47 -37.42
N ILE A 76 -17.10 2.37 -36.82
CA ILE A 76 -18.16 3.11 -37.49
C ILE A 76 -17.56 4.04 -38.56
N ALA A 77 -16.54 4.83 -38.20
CA ALA A 77 -15.88 5.75 -39.13
C ALA A 77 -15.24 5.04 -40.33
N ASN A 78 -14.72 3.83 -40.12
CA ASN A 78 -14.11 2.99 -41.15
C ASN A 78 -15.11 2.10 -41.90
N ALA A 79 -16.42 2.21 -41.60
CA ALA A 79 -17.48 1.38 -42.17
C ALA A 79 -17.29 -0.15 -42.01
N THR A 80 -16.55 -0.59 -40.98
CA THR A 80 -16.32 -2.01 -40.70
C THR A 80 -17.43 -2.65 -39.85
N VAL A 81 -18.37 -1.85 -39.35
CA VAL A 81 -19.58 -2.30 -38.66
C VAL A 81 -20.68 -2.74 -39.64
N PRO A 82 -21.65 -3.60 -39.22
CA PRO A 82 -22.80 -3.97 -40.04
C PRO A 82 -23.59 -2.75 -40.56
N PRO A 83 -24.25 -2.81 -41.74
CA PRO A 83 -24.89 -1.65 -42.38
C PRO A 83 -25.88 -0.86 -41.50
N LYS A 84 -26.55 -1.53 -40.55
CA LYS A 84 -27.47 -0.90 -39.59
C LYS A 84 -26.80 0.03 -38.57
N LEU A 85 -25.47 0.01 -38.46
CA LEU A 85 -24.67 0.81 -37.54
C LEU A 85 -23.82 1.87 -38.27
N GLN A 86 -23.69 1.81 -39.60
CA GLN A 86 -22.81 2.69 -40.38
C GLN A 86 -23.26 4.17 -40.36
N ASP A 87 -24.56 4.45 -40.33
CA ASP A 87 -25.10 5.82 -40.29
C ASP A 87 -25.22 6.42 -38.87
N LYS A 88 -24.61 5.79 -37.85
CA LYS A 88 -24.76 6.21 -36.45
C LYS A 88 -23.61 7.08 -35.98
N LYS A 89 -23.90 8.03 -35.07
CA LYS A 89 -22.88 8.89 -34.42
C LYS A 89 -22.80 8.60 -32.93
N GLU A 90 -21.59 8.57 -32.38
CA GLU A 90 -21.35 8.36 -30.95
C GLU A 90 -21.05 9.67 -30.22
N ARG A 91 -21.69 9.90 -29.06
CA ARG A 91 -21.55 11.14 -28.31
C ARG A 91 -21.52 10.98 -26.80
N VAL A 92 -20.79 11.87 -26.13
CA VAL A 92 -20.75 12.02 -24.67
C VAL A 92 -21.67 13.17 -24.23
N THR A 93 -22.36 13.04 -23.10
CA THR A 93 -23.10 14.07 -22.31
C THR A 93 -24.53 14.56 -22.71
N GLN A 94 -25.14 15.25 -21.72
CA GLN A 94 -26.57 15.44 -21.39
C GLN A 94 -27.44 16.18 -22.41
N LEU A 95 -28.03 15.47 -23.38
CA LEU A 95 -29.12 16.00 -24.23
C LEU A 95 -30.18 14.92 -24.51
N VAL A 96 -31.15 14.80 -23.60
CA VAL A 96 -32.20 13.75 -23.65
C VAL A 96 -33.15 13.95 -24.83
N ASP A 97 -33.57 15.19 -25.08
CA ASP A 97 -34.65 15.48 -26.02
C ASP A 97 -34.21 15.40 -27.48
N GLU A 98 -32.93 15.58 -27.75
CA GLU A 98 -32.36 15.50 -29.08
C GLU A 98 -32.04 14.05 -29.50
N VAL A 99 -31.59 13.22 -28.55
CA VAL A 99 -31.46 11.78 -28.79
C VAL A 99 -32.82 11.15 -29.07
N LYS A 100 -33.89 11.58 -28.37
CA LYS A 100 -35.27 11.16 -28.67
C LYS A 100 -35.72 11.51 -30.09
N GLN A 101 -35.31 12.68 -30.61
CA GLN A 101 -35.68 13.16 -31.94
C GLN A 101 -34.83 12.56 -33.07
N SER A 102 -33.72 11.89 -32.74
CA SER A 102 -32.75 11.35 -33.71
C SER A 102 -33.16 10.01 -34.37
N ASP A 103 -34.32 9.45 -34.04
CA ASP A 103 -34.83 8.14 -34.51
C ASP A 103 -33.77 7.02 -34.44
N GLY A 104 -32.95 7.04 -33.37
CA GLY A 104 -31.91 6.05 -33.12
C GLY A 104 -30.65 6.18 -33.97
N SER A 105 -30.44 7.28 -34.69
CA SER A 105 -29.17 7.59 -35.39
C SER A 105 -28.03 7.98 -34.44
N ILE A 106 -28.33 8.33 -33.19
CA ILE A 106 -27.33 8.68 -32.18
C ILE A 106 -27.19 7.53 -31.17
N ILE A 107 -25.95 7.14 -30.87
CA ILE A 107 -25.60 6.26 -29.75
C ILE A 107 -25.00 7.15 -28.66
N LEU A 108 -25.65 7.19 -27.50
CA LEU A 108 -25.16 7.97 -26.36
C LEU A 108 -24.21 7.11 -25.52
N PHE A 109 -22.99 7.59 -25.28
CA PHE A 109 -22.10 7.02 -24.28
C PHE A 109 -22.30 7.75 -22.94
N ILE A 110 -22.54 6.98 -21.89
CA ILE A 110 -22.68 7.45 -20.52
C ILE A 110 -21.59 6.80 -19.69
N ASP A 111 -20.56 7.58 -19.38
CA ASP A 111 -19.60 7.18 -18.37
C ASP A 111 -20.25 7.24 -16.98
N GLU A 112 -19.86 6.34 -16.10
CA GLU A 112 -20.42 6.20 -14.75
C GLU A 112 -21.96 6.22 -14.73
N VAL A 113 -22.62 5.35 -15.52
CA VAL A 113 -24.09 5.36 -15.70
C VAL A 113 -24.87 5.25 -14.38
N HIS A 114 -24.26 4.71 -13.33
CA HIS A 114 -24.83 4.64 -11.99
C HIS A 114 -25.04 6.01 -11.34
N THR A 115 -24.25 7.04 -11.66
CA THR A 115 -24.43 8.41 -11.13
C THR A 115 -25.78 9.00 -11.56
N LEU A 116 -26.21 8.68 -12.77
CA LEU A 116 -27.50 9.08 -13.33
C LEU A 116 -28.67 8.21 -12.84
N ILE A 117 -28.40 7.04 -12.25
CA ILE A 117 -29.44 6.11 -11.78
C ILE A 117 -29.60 6.18 -10.25
N GLY A 118 -28.51 6.41 -9.52
CA GLY A 118 -28.40 6.37 -8.07
C GLY A 118 -28.57 7.72 -7.37
N ALA A 119 -28.78 8.82 -8.11
CA ALA A 119 -28.99 10.18 -7.60
C ALA A 119 -30.32 10.35 -6.84
N GLY A 120 -30.41 9.73 -5.66
CA GLY A 120 -31.53 9.90 -4.73
C GLY A 120 -31.31 10.97 -3.64
N SER A 121 -30.14 11.63 -3.59
CA SER A 121 -29.77 12.44 -2.41
C SER A 121 -28.87 13.68 -2.65
N GLY A 122 -28.51 14.02 -3.90
CA GLY A 122 -27.68 15.19 -4.21
C GLY A 122 -28.40 16.22 -5.09
N ARG A 123 -28.45 17.51 -4.68
CA ARG A 123 -29.23 18.60 -5.31
C ARG A 123 -28.94 18.89 -6.80
N GLY A 124 -27.84 18.40 -7.38
CA GLY A 124 -27.47 18.66 -8.79
C GLY A 124 -27.64 17.46 -9.75
N ALA A 125 -27.62 16.22 -9.25
CA ALA A 125 -27.73 15.01 -10.08
C ALA A 125 -29.19 14.52 -10.25
N LEU A 126 -30.12 15.09 -9.48
CA LEU A 126 -31.55 14.76 -9.47
C LEU A 126 -32.25 15.06 -10.81
N ASP A 127 -31.87 16.13 -11.51
CA ASP A 127 -32.60 16.55 -12.73
C ASP A 127 -32.29 15.67 -13.94
N ALA A 128 -31.01 15.31 -14.17
CA ALA A 128 -30.63 14.44 -15.27
C ALA A 128 -31.15 13.01 -15.10
N ALA A 129 -31.13 12.48 -13.87
CA ALA A 129 -31.65 11.16 -13.53
C ALA A 129 -33.16 11.04 -13.79
N ASN A 130 -33.93 12.03 -13.36
CA ASN A 130 -35.38 12.09 -13.54
C ASN A 130 -35.79 12.23 -15.03
N MET A 131 -34.93 12.83 -15.87
CA MET A 131 -35.17 12.94 -17.31
C MET A 131 -34.75 11.68 -18.10
N LEU A 132 -33.61 11.08 -17.76
CA LEU A 132 -33.04 9.95 -18.51
C LEU A 132 -33.66 8.61 -18.14
N LYS A 133 -33.94 8.38 -16.85
CA LYS A 133 -34.47 7.10 -16.37
C LYS A 133 -35.79 6.70 -17.06
N PRO A 134 -36.78 7.59 -17.25
CA PRO A 134 -37.99 7.23 -17.98
C PRO A 134 -37.74 6.91 -19.46
N ALA A 135 -36.84 7.64 -20.14
CA ALA A 135 -36.54 7.45 -21.55
C ALA A 135 -35.75 6.15 -21.81
N LEU A 136 -34.82 5.80 -20.91
CA LEU A 136 -34.14 4.51 -20.88
C LEU A 136 -35.13 3.36 -20.62
N ALA A 137 -36.01 3.50 -19.61
CA ALA A 137 -37.03 2.52 -19.28
C ALA A 137 -38.03 2.28 -20.42
N ARG A 138 -38.44 3.34 -21.13
CA ARG A 138 -39.31 3.23 -22.32
C ARG A 138 -38.60 2.68 -23.55
N GLY A 139 -37.26 2.70 -23.58
CA GLY A 139 -36.47 2.22 -24.71
C GLY A 139 -36.39 3.22 -25.86
N GLU A 140 -36.64 4.49 -25.56
CA GLU A 140 -36.56 5.62 -26.51
C GLU A 140 -35.10 6.05 -26.76
N LEU A 141 -34.19 5.65 -25.87
CA LEU A 141 -32.77 5.99 -25.92
C LEU A 141 -31.92 4.73 -26.16
N LYS A 142 -31.03 4.83 -27.14
CA LYS A 142 -29.97 3.85 -27.38
C LYS A 142 -28.67 4.37 -26.78
N CYS A 143 -28.10 3.62 -25.84
CA CYS A 143 -26.90 4.06 -25.13
C CYS A 143 -25.95 2.91 -24.81
N ILE A 144 -24.68 3.27 -24.60
CA ILE A 144 -23.65 2.44 -24.00
C ILE A 144 -23.37 3.04 -22.62
N GLY A 145 -23.51 2.26 -21.56
CA GLY A 145 -23.18 2.71 -20.20
C GLY A 145 -21.88 2.07 -19.70
N ALA A 146 -21.08 2.77 -18.90
CA ALA A 146 -19.94 2.19 -18.19
C ALA A 146 -20.12 2.33 -16.66
N THR A 147 -19.77 1.30 -15.89
CA THR A 147 -19.86 1.31 -14.42
C THR A 147 -19.03 0.19 -13.79
N THR A 148 -18.88 0.16 -12.47
CA THR A 148 -18.26 -0.96 -11.75
C THR A 148 -19.23 -2.13 -11.53
N GLN A 149 -18.68 -3.30 -11.23
CA GLN A 149 -19.48 -4.52 -10.99
C GLN A 149 -20.46 -4.36 -9.81
N ASP A 150 -20.04 -3.65 -8.76
CA ASP A 150 -20.84 -3.41 -7.56
C ASP A 150 -21.98 -2.43 -7.84
N GLU A 151 -21.69 -1.33 -8.53
CA GLU A 151 -22.69 -0.35 -8.95
C GLU A 151 -23.71 -0.94 -9.92
N TYR A 152 -23.25 -1.77 -10.87
CA TYR A 152 -24.14 -2.45 -11.81
C TYR A 152 -25.18 -3.30 -11.07
N ARG A 153 -24.73 -4.10 -10.09
CA ARG A 153 -25.63 -4.92 -9.25
C ARG A 153 -26.59 -4.05 -8.44
N LYS A 154 -26.06 -3.00 -7.80
CA LYS A 154 -26.82 -2.13 -6.89
C LYS A 154 -27.86 -1.25 -7.60
N TYR A 155 -27.54 -0.72 -8.77
CA TYR A 155 -28.36 0.31 -9.43
C TYR A 155 -29.03 -0.17 -10.73
N VAL A 156 -28.39 -1.05 -11.51
CA VAL A 156 -28.93 -1.50 -12.82
C VAL A 156 -29.71 -2.81 -12.69
N GLU A 157 -29.14 -3.83 -12.04
CA GLU A 157 -29.81 -5.13 -11.88
C GLU A 157 -30.94 -5.11 -10.86
N ALA A 158 -30.84 -4.25 -9.84
CA ALA A 158 -31.89 -4.06 -8.84
C ALA A 158 -33.15 -3.39 -9.43
N ASP A 159 -33.00 -2.57 -10.47
CA ASP A 159 -34.13 -1.87 -11.11
C ASP A 159 -34.73 -2.72 -12.25
N SER A 160 -35.98 -3.14 -12.06
CA SER A 160 -36.68 -4.00 -13.03
C SER A 160 -36.87 -3.38 -14.42
N ALA A 161 -36.93 -2.04 -14.53
CA ALA A 161 -37.08 -1.35 -15.80
C ALA A 161 -35.74 -1.30 -16.56
N LEU A 162 -34.64 -1.00 -15.86
CA LEU A 162 -33.31 -0.93 -16.45
C LEU A 162 -32.75 -2.32 -16.79
N LYS A 163 -32.99 -3.34 -15.95
CA LYS A 163 -32.62 -4.74 -16.21
C LYS A 163 -33.20 -5.31 -17.51
N ARG A 164 -34.31 -4.76 -18.00
CA ARG A 164 -34.95 -5.14 -19.27
C ARG A 164 -34.37 -4.42 -20.50
N ARG A 165 -33.49 -3.45 -20.28
CA ARG A 165 -32.93 -2.56 -21.31
C ARG A 165 -31.43 -2.73 -21.45
N PHE A 166 -30.74 -2.91 -20.33
CA PHE A 166 -29.30 -3.13 -20.32
C PHE A 166 -28.94 -4.62 -20.43
N GLN A 167 -27.79 -4.85 -21.06
CA GLN A 167 -27.09 -6.12 -21.05
C GLN A 167 -25.63 -5.87 -20.69
N SER A 168 -25.11 -6.60 -19.70
CA SER A 168 -23.71 -6.48 -19.29
C SER A 168 -22.74 -7.02 -20.35
N VAL A 169 -21.61 -6.34 -20.46
CA VAL A 169 -20.41 -6.73 -21.18
C VAL A 169 -19.26 -6.63 -20.19
N GLU A 170 -18.66 -7.77 -19.86
CA GLU A 170 -17.55 -7.83 -18.91
C GLU A 170 -16.27 -7.29 -19.55
N VAL A 171 -15.62 -6.38 -18.85
CA VAL A 171 -14.36 -5.75 -19.25
C VAL A 171 -13.30 -6.12 -18.20
N PRO A 172 -12.54 -7.20 -18.42
CA PRO A 172 -11.51 -7.61 -17.49
C PRO A 172 -10.30 -6.67 -17.56
N GLU A 173 -9.55 -6.60 -16.47
CA GLU A 173 -8.19 -6.05 -16.45
C GLU A 173 -7.33 -6.76 -17.54
N PRO A 174 -6.60 -6.02 -18.38
CA PRO A 174 -5.73 -6.63 -19.38
C PRO A 174 -4.55 -7.34 -18.71
N SER A 175 -3.99 -8.32 -19.40
CA SER A 175 -2.76 -8.97 -18.99
C SER A 175 -1.56 -8.02 -19.05
N VAL A 176 -0.46 -8.40 -18.39
CA VAL A 176 0.79 -7.64 -18.45
C VAL A 176 1.29 -7.53 -19.88
N ASP A 177 1.21 -8.60 -20.67
CA ASP A 177 1.65 -8.59 -22.07
C ASP A 177 0.78 -7.69 -22.95
N GLU A 178 -0.54 -7.72 -22.79
CA GLU A 178 -1.45 -6.78 -23.46
C GLU A 178 -1.16 -5.33 -23.06
N THR A 179 -0.84 -5.10 -21.78
CA THR A 179 -0.48 -3.76 -21.29
C THR A 179 0.82 -3.26 -21.91
N ILE A 180 1.83 -4.13 -22.07
CA ILE A 180 3.08 -3.77 -22.75
C ILE A 180 2.79 -3.28 -24.17
N GLU A 181 1.94 -4.00 -24.91
CA GLU A 181 1.54 -3.58 -26.26
C GLU A 181 0.76 -2.26 -26.26
N ILE A 182 -0.11 -2.05 -25.26
CA ILE A 182 -0.81 -0.77 -25.06
C ILE A 182 0.19 0.37 -24.85
N LEU A 183 1.16 0.18 -23.96
CA LEU A 183 2.16 1.20 -23.66
C LEU A 183 3.04 1.51 -24.88
N LYS A 184 3.46 0.51 -25.66
CA LYS A 184 4.27 0.73 -26.88
C LYS A 184 3.60 1.68 -27.87
N LEU A 185 2.27 1.60 -28.02
CA LEU A 185 1.54 2.51 -28.90
C LEU A 185 1.34 3.90 -28.27
N LEU A 186 1.05 3.97 -26.97
CA LEU A 186 0.78 5.23 -26.28
C LEU A 186 2.04 6.05 -26.01
N CYS A 187 3.18 5.40 -25.77
CA CYS A 187 4.44 6.06 -25.38
C CYS A 187 4.85 7.15 -26.36
N GLY A 188 4.61 6.98 -27.67
CA GLY A 188 4.96 8.00 -28.67
C GLY A 188 4.31 9.38 -28.40
N LYS A 189 3.09 9.42 -27.84
CA LYS A 189 2.45 10.68 -27.45
C LYS A 189 3.14 11.30 -26.24
N TYR A 190 3.46 10.51 -25.22
CA TYR A 190 4.16 10.96 -24.01
C TYR A 190 5.60 11.40 -24.31
N GLU A 191 6.31 10.72 -25.21
CA GLU A 191 7.65 11.12 -25.67
C GLU A 191 7.69 12.51 -26.29
N ILE A 192 6.64 12.87 -27.05
CA ILE A 192 6.48 14.20 -27.64
C ILE A 192 6.11 15.20 -26.54
N HIS A 193 5.15 14.86 -25.69
CA HIS A 193 4.65 15.74 -24.64
C HIS A 193 5.74 16.14 -23.62
N HIS A 194 6.52 15.17 -23.14
CA HIS A 194 7.58 15.42 -22.14
C HIS A 194 8.95 15.72 -22.75
N ASN A 195 9.09 15.64 -24.07
CA ASN A 195 10.38 15.72 -24.77
C ASN A 195 11.42 14.71 -24.21
N VAL A 196 11.01 13.45 -24.12
CA VAL A 196 11.85 12.31 -23.68
C VAL A 196 11.79 11.17 -24.68
N LYS A 197 12.53 10.09 -24.43
CA LYS A 197 12.35 8.78 -25.06
C LYS A 197 12.24 7.70 -24.00
N TYR A 198 11.41 6.68 -24.21
CA TYR A 198 11.36 5.52 -23.32
C TYR A 198 12.09 4.35 -23.97
N SER A 199 12.97 3.67 -23.22
CA SER A 199 13.55 2.41 -23.68
C SER A 199 12.52 1.28 -23.61
N GLU A 200 12.72 0.21 -24.39
CA GLU A 200 11.85 -0.98 -24.34
C GLU A 200 11.81 -1.58 -22.93
N GLU A 201 12.96 -1.58 -22.22
CA GLU A 201 13.04 -2.05 -20.84
C GLU A 201 12.21 -1.20 -19.89
N ALA A 202 12.16 0.13 -20.08
CA ALA A 202 11.33 1.02 -19.28
C ALA A 202 9.83 0.73 -19.47
N ILE A 203 9.40 0.50 -20.71
CA ILE A 203 8.00 0.17 -21.05
C ILE A 203 7.60 -1.16 -20.41
N VAL A 204 8.44 -2.18 -20.56
CA VAL A 204 8.22 -3.51 -19.96
C VAL A 204 8.20 -3.41 -18.43
N ALA A 205 9.10 -2.62 -17.85
CA ALA A 205 9.17 -2.38 -16.41
C ALA A 205 7.90 -1.68 -15.88
N ALA A 206 7.36 -0.68 -16.59
CA ALA A 206 6.15 0.01 -16.17
C ALA A 206 4.94 -0.93 -16.04
N ALA A 207 4.75 -1.84 -16.99
CA ALA A 207 3.69 -2.85 -16.91
C ALA A 207 3.93 -3.89 -15.81
N ARG A 208 5.15 -4.44 -15.71
CA ARG A 208 5.48 -5.49 -14.73
C ARG A 208 5.48 -4.97 -13.29
N LEU A 209 6.16 -3.86 -13.03
CA LEU A 209 6.33 -3.31 -11.70
C LEU A 209 5.01 -2.72 -11.17
N SER A 210 4.20 -2.06 -12.01
CA SER A 210 2.88 -1.61 -11.58
C SER A 210 1.97 -2.77 -11.21
N ASN A 211 1.99 -3.87 -11.98
CA ASN A 211 1.23 -5.07 -11.64
C ASN A 211 1.69 -5.71 -10.33
N GLN A 212 3.00 -5.72 -10.09
CA GLN A 212 3.60 -6.37 -8.93
C GLN A 212 3.47 -5.57 -7.64
N TYR A 213 3.62 -4.24 -7.70
CA TYR A 213 3.77 -3.39 -6.51
C TYR A 213 2.62 -2.42 -6.26
N ILE A 214 1.80 -2.11 -7.27
CA ILE A 214 0.64 -1.21 -7.15
C ILE A 214 -0.64 -2.04 -7.23
N SER A 215 -1.18 -2.38 -6.06
CA SER A 215 -2.32 -3.32 -5.92
C SER A 215 -3.69 -2.66 -5.82
N ASP A 216 -3.75 -1.36 -5.52
CA ASP A 216 -4.99 -0.59 -5.34
C ASP A 216 -5.55 -0.01 -6.65
N ARG A 217 -4.83 -0.21 -7.76
CA ARG A 217 -5.21 0.21 -9.12
C ARG A 217 -5.08 -0.95 -10.09
N PHE A 218 -5.72 -0.79 -11.24
CA PHE A 218 -5.80 -1.82 -12.29
C PHE A 218 -5.01 -1.40 -13.53
N LEU A 219 -4.51 -2.39 -14.27
CA LEU A 219 -3.94 -2.18 -15.60
C LEU A 219 -5.05 -1.78 -16.59
N PRO A 220 -4.71 -1.04 -17.67
CA PRO A 220 -3.39 -0.49 -17.98
C PRO A 220 -3.12 0.87 -17.31
N ASP A 221 -4.12 1.48 -16.69
CA ASP A 221 -4.11 2.84 -16.12
C ASP A 221 -2.89 3.11 -15.23
N LYS A 222 -2.67 2.27 -14.21
CA LYS A 222 -1.51 2.41 -13.31
C LYS A 222 -0.15 2.37 -14.02
N ALA A 223 -0.05 1.68 -15.15
CA ALA A 223 1.19 1.59 -15.91
C ALA A 223 1.38 2.83 -16.81
N ILE A 224 0.28 3.37 -17.34
CA ILE A 224 0.28 4.62 -18.11
C ILE A 224 0.67 5.78 -17.20
N ASP A 225 0.07 5.88 -16.02
CA ASP A 225 0.41 6.95 -15.06
C ASP A 225 1.90 6.91 -14.66
N LEU A 226 2.50 5.72 -14.53
CA LEU A 226 3.94 5.59 -14.25
C LEU A 226 4.81 6.14 -15.38
N ILE A 227 4.43 5.90 -16.64
CA ILE A 227 5.13 6.40 -17.82
C ILE A 227 5.05 7.93 -17.87
N ASP A 228 3.86 8.50 -17.66
CA ASP A 228 3.62 9.94 -17.63
C ASP A 228 4.44 10.61 -16.50
N GLU A 229 4.31 10.13 -15.26
CA GLU A 229 5.03 10.68 -14.11
C GLU A 229 6.55 10.59 -14.27
N ALA A 230 7.06 9.48 -14.80
CA ALA A 230 8.49 9.34 -15.08
C ALA A 230 8.96 10.37 -16.12
N GLY A 231 8.18 10.56 -17.19
CA GLY A 231 8.45 11.57 -18.22
C GLY A 231 8.47 12.98 -17.66
N ALA A 232 7.46 13.34 -16.87
CA ALA A 232 7.34 14.64 -16.21
C ALA A 232 8.51 14.91 -15.24
N LYS A 233 8.87 13.92 -14.41
CA LYS A 233 10.01 14.02 -13.48
C LYS A 233 11.32 14.30 -14.23
N VAL A 234 11.59 13.56 -15.28
CA VAL A 234 12.82 13.71 -16.07
C VAL A 234 12.84 15.05 -16.82
N GLN A 235 11.71 15.49 -17.36
CA GLN A 235 11.59 16.80 -18.00
C GLN A 235 11.95 17.93 -17.04
N LEU A 236 11.42 17.89 -15.80
CA LEU A 236 11.74 18.87 -14.75
C LEU A 236 13.22 18.85 -14.34
N GLN A 237 13.86 17.69 -14.32
CA GLN A 237 15.28 17.56 -14.04
C GLN A 237 16.15 18.10 -15.19
N ASN A 238 15.80 17.80 -16.44
CA ASN A 238 16.54 18.21 -17.62
C ASN A 238 16.57 19.73 -17.79
N LEU A 239 15.46 20.43 -17.48
CA LEU A 239 15.41 21.90 -17.47
C LEU A 239 16.54 22.55 -16.64
N LYS A 240 17.10 21.85 -15.64
CA LYS A 240 18.16 22.34 -14.77
C LYS A 240 19.58 22.06 -15.29
N VAL A 241 19.74 21.14 -16.24
CA VAL A 241 21.06 20.59 -16.62
C VAL A 241 21.38 20.81 -18.09
N SER A 242 20.48 20.43 -19.00
CA SER A 242 20.69 20.54 -20.46
C SER A 242 19.37 20.35 -21.20
N ASN A 243 19.25 20.89 -22.42
CA ASN A 243 18.02 20.80 -23.22
C ASN A 243 17.99 19.58 -24.15
N GLU A 244 18.76 18.53 -23.85
CA GLU A 244 18.81 17.31 -24.66
C GLU A 244 17.72 16.31 -24.27
N ARG A 245 17.26 15.55 -25.28
CA ARG A 245 16.23 14.52 -25.11
C ARG A 245 16.81 13.31 -24.38
N LYS A 246 16.52 13.18 -23.09
CA LYS A 246 16.98 12.05 -22.27
C LYS A 246 16.18 10.78 -22.59
N VAL A 247 16.86 9.64 -22.57
CA VAL A 247 16.25 8.32 -22.66
C VAL A 247 15.99 7.81 -21.24
N LEU A 248 14.75 7.44 -20.96
CA LEU A 248 14.34 6.80 -19.71
C LEU A 248 14.56 5.30 -19.81
N ILE A 249 15.12 4.74 -18.74
CA ILE A 249 15.41 3.32 -18.60
C ILE A 249 14.62 2.72 -17.44
N GLU A 250 14.72 1.41 -17.25
CA GLU A 250 14.05 0.69 -16.15
C GLU A 250 14.26 1.34 -14.78
N SER A 251 15.47 1.83 -14.47
CA SER A 251 15.74 2.46 -13.17
C SER A 251 14.95 3.74 -12.93
N ASP A 252 14.58 4.49 -13.97
CA ASP A 252 13.75 5.69 -13.82
C ASP A 252 12.33 5.29 -13.39
N ILE A 253 11.78 4.21 -13.96
CA ILE A 253 10.49 3.65 -13.56
C ILE A 253 10.54 3.09 -12.14
N GLN A 254 11.63 2.38 -11.79
CA GLN A 254 11.82 1.84 -10.45
C GLN A 254 11.77 2.93 -9.38
N GLN A 255 12.38 4.09 -9.64
CA GLN A 255 12.34 5.25 -8.73
C GLN A 255 10.91 5.79 -8.53
N ILE A 256 10.10 5.87 -9.58
CA ILE A 256 8.71 6.36 -9.45
C ILE A 256 7.87 5.38 -8.63
N VAL A 257 7.95 4.09 -8.95
CA VAL A 257 7.23 3.05 -8.19
C VAL A 257 7.69 3.04 -6.73
N SER A 258 8.99 3.21 -6.46
CA SER A 258 9.50 3.30 -5.10
C SER A 258 8.95 4.52 -4.34
N LEU A 259 8.86 5.66 -5.02
CA LEU A 259 8.27 6.88 -4.46
C LEU A 259 6.77 6.72 -4.14
N TRP A 260 6.01 6.10 -5.04
CA TRP A 260 4.56 5.91 -4.87
C TRP A 260 4.21 4.88 -3.81
N THR A 261 4.95 3.78 -3.78
CA THR A 261 4.64 2.63 -2.92
C THR A 261 5.39 2.66 -1.58
N GLY A 262 6.47 3.43 -1.49
CA GLY A 262 7.44 3.38 -0.39
C GLY A 262 8.29 2.12 -0.36
N ILE A 263 8.15 1.22 -1.34
CA ILE A 263 8.91 -0.04 -1.42
C ILE A 263 10.23 0.26 -2.13
N PRO A 264 11.39 -0.02 -1.52
CA PRO A 264 12.66 0.16 -2.21
C PRO A 264 12.80 -0.94 -3.26
N ILE A 265 12.66 -0.60 -4.55
CA ILE A 265 12.83 -1.55 -5.66
C ILE A 265 14.02 -1.23 -6.56
N GLU A 266 14.70 -0.13 -6.26
CA GLU A 266 15.91 0.30 -6.95
C GLU A 266 17.07 -0.69 -6.71
N ILE A 267 17.99 -0.73 -7.66
CA ILE A 267 19.26 -1.46 -7.53
C ILE A 267 19.94 -1.01 -6.24
N VAL A 268 20.30 -1.98 -5.39
CA VAL A 268 20.98 -1.74 -4.13
C VAL A 268 22.24 -0.93 -4.39
N THR A 269 22.26 0.31 -3.90
CA THR A 269 23.41 1.20 -4.07
C THR A 269 24.60 0.69 -3.25
N PRO A 270 25.85 1.07 -3.59
CA PRO A 270 27.01 0.72 -2.77
C PRO A 270 26.88 1.18 -1.31
N GLU A 271 26.29 2.35 -1.09
CA GLU A 271 26.00 2.86 0.25
C GLU A 271 24.99 1.98 0.99
N GLU A 272 23.91 1.58 0.31
CA GLU A 272 22.93 0.67 0.89
C GLU A 272 23.51 -0.71 1.17
N THR A 273 24.36 -1.24 0.29
CA THR A 273 25.07 -2.51 0.51
C THR A 273 25.89 -2.42 1.80
N GLN A 274 26.66 -1.34 1.99
CA GLN A 274 27.41 -1.14 3.22
C GLN A 274 26.50 -1.04 4.46
N ARG A 275 25.35 -0.38 4.36
CA ARG A 275 24.37 -0.31 5.46
C ARG A 275 23.79 -1.69 5.79
N LEU A 276 23.46 -2.50 4.78
CA LEU A 276 22.91 -3.85 4.93
C LEU A 276 23.94 -4.84 5.50
N LEU A 277 25.21 -4.70 5.11
CA LEU A 277 26.32 -5.51 5.64
C LEU A 277 26.68 -5.12 7.10
N ASN A 278 26.40 -3.88 7.50
CA ASN A 278 26.62 -3.38 8.85
C ASN A 278 25.34 -3.37 9.71
N MET A 279 24.26 -4.02 9.26
CA MET A 279 22.95 -3.96 9.91
C MET A 279 22.99 -4.50 11.35
N GLU A 280 23.71 -5.60 11.58
CA GLU A 280 23.86 -6.21 12.90
C GLU A 280 24.51 -5.24 13.88
N ASN A 281 25.63 -4.61 13.47
CA ASN A 281 26.32 -3.62 14.28
C ASN A 281 25.42 -2.42 14.58
N ALA A 282 24.64 -1.99 13.58
CA ALA A 282 23.72 -0.88 13.74
C ALA A 282 22.59 -1.20 14.74
N LEU A 283 22.02 -2.41 14.67
CA LEU A 283 21.01 -2.90 15.62
C LEU A 283 21.60 -3.08 17.02
N HIS A 284 22.83 -3.55 17.14
CA HIS A 284 23.51 -3.72 18.42
C HIS A 284 23.80 -2.41 19.18
N ASN A 285 23.73 -1.25 18.51
CA ASN A 285 23.77 0.03 19.21
C ASN A 285 22.56 0.24 20.16
N ARG A 286 21.45 -0.46 19.91
CA ARG A 286 20.21 -0.37 20.72
C ARG A 286 19.85 -1.70 21.37
N ILE A 287 20.30 -2.81 20.80
CA ILE A 287 19.97 -4.17 21.24
C ILE A 287 21.22 -4.81 21.81
N ILE A 288 21.27 -4.89 23.13
CA ILE A 288 22.35 -5.56 23.86
C ILE A 288 22.08 -7.07 23.91
N GLY A 289 23.12 -7.85 23.63
CA GLY A 289 23.02 -9.30 23.53
C GLY A 289 22.15 -9.74 22.35
N GLN A 290 21.48 -10.88 22.50
CA GLN A 290 20.50 -11.41 21.52
C GLN A 290 21.04 -11.52 20.09
N HIS A 291 22.32 -11.89 19.94
CA HIS A 291 23.01 -11.95 18.64
C HIS A 291 22.27 -12.80 17.61
N GLU A 292 21.77 -13.97 18.02
CA GLU A 292 21.00 -14.86 17.13
C GLU A 292 19.74 -14.18 16.57
N ALA A 293 19.07 -13.36 17.38
CA ALA A 293 17.88 -12.63 16.95
C ALA A 293 18.22 -11.49 15.98
N VAL A 294 19.29 -10.76 16.26
CA VAL A 294 19.78 -9.67 15.40
C VAL A 294 20.24 -10.22 14.05
N GLU A 295 20.96 -11.35 14.05
CA GLU A 295 21.43 -12.03 12.84
C GLU A 295 20.27 -12.56 11.99
N ALA A 296 19.29 -13.25 12.61
CA ALA A 296 18.13 -13.79 11.91
C ALA A 296 17.35 -12.69 11.16
N VAL A 297 17.07 -11.57 11.84
CA VAL A 297 16.42 -10.39 11.26
C VAL A 297 17.24 -9.79 10.12
N SER A 298 18.54 -9.55 10.35
CA SER A 298 19.42 -8.91 9.36
C SER A 298 19.54 -9.77 8.09
N ARG A 299 19.63 -11.09 8.26
CA ARG A 299 19.65 -12.06 7.17
C ARG A 299 18.34 -12.02 6.37
N ALA A 300 17.19 -11.98 7.03
CA ALA A 300 15.88 -11.85 6.38
C ALA A 300 15.80 -10.61 5.49
N VAL A 301 16.16 -9.43 6.02
CA VAL A 301 16.14 -8.17 5.26
C VAL A 301 17.12 -8.21 4.08
N ARG A 302 18.32 -8.76 4.28
CA ARG A 302 19.29 -8.93 3.19
C ARG A 302 18.79 -9.84 2.07
N ARG A 303 18.14 -10.96 2.39
CA ARG A 303 17.54 -11.85 1.36
C ARG A 303 16.51 -11.10 0.51
N ALA A 304 15.69 -10.28 1.14
CA ALA A 304 14.68 -9.50 0.44
C ALA A 304 15.29 -8.42 -0.47
N ARG A 305 16.30 -7.68 0.01
CA ARG A 305 16.99 -6.67 -0.80
C ARG A 305 17.84 -7.28 -1.92
N ALA A 306 18.35 -8.50 -1.74
CA ALA A 306 19.04 -9.25 -2.78
C ALA A 306 18.10 -9.90 -3.82
N GLY A 307 16.79 -9.81 -3.65
CA GLY A 307 15.81 -10.36 -4.60
C GLY A 307 15.75 -11.89 -4.65
N ILE A 308 16.28 -12.59 -3.64
CA ILE A 308 16.35 -14.07 -3.61
C ILE A 308 15.24 -14.72 -2.78
N ARG A 309 14.25 -13.94 -2.36
CA ARG A 309 13.09 -14.42 -1.59
C ARG A 309 11.95 -14.88 -2.51
N ASP A 310 11.00 -15.62 -1.95
CA ASP A 310 9.71 -15.85 -2.61
C ASP A 310 8.93 -14.52 -2.71
N PRO A 311 8.53 -14.09 -3.93
CA PRO A 311 7.76 -12.86 -4.13
C PRO A 311 6.29 -12.99 -3.68
N MET A 312 5.78 -14.20 -3.41
CA MET A 312 4.39 -14.42 -2.98
C MET A 312 4.23 -14.32 -1.46
N GLN A 313 5.31 -14.42 -0.70
CA GLN A 313 5.29 -14.37 0.76
C GLN A 313 5.71 -12.99 1.30
N PRO A 314 5.46 -12.69 2.59
CA PRO A 314 6.04 -11.55 3.27
C PRO A 314 7.58 -11.51 3.17
N ILE A 315 8.19 -10.36 3.45
CA ILE A 315 9.67 -10.20 3.46
C ILE A 315 10.31 -11.19 4.44
N ALA A 316 9.68 -11.31 5.61
CA ALA A 316 10.03 -12.29 6.62
C ALA A 316 8.84 -12.52 7.55
N SER A 317 8.72 -13.74 8.06
CA SER A 317 7.83 -14.13 9.14
C SER A 317 8.64 -14.73 10.28
N LEU A 318 8.80 -13.98 11.37
CA LEU A 318 9.66 -14.36 12.50
C LEU A 318 8.83 -14.51 13.77
N MET A 319 9.07 -15.59 14.52
CA MET A 319 8.48 -15.78 15.85
C MET A 319 9.55 -15.63 16.93
N PHE A 320 9.46 -14.55 17.71
CA PHE A 320 10.33 -14.24 18.82
C PHE A 320 9.80 -14.88 20.10
N THR A 321 10.49 -15.90 20.59
CA THR A 321 10.13 -16.62 21.82
C THR A 321 11.16 -16.33 22.92
N GLY A 322 10.70 -16.21 24.17
CA GLY A 322 11.58 -16.03 25.32
C GLY A 322 10.91 -15.39 26.54
N PRO A 323 11.66 -15.15 27.63
CA PRO A 323 11.12 -14.50 28.83
C PRO A 323 10.61 -13.08 28.57
N THR A 324 9.88 -12.51 29.55
CA THR A 324 9.45 -11.11 29.47
C THR A 324 10.65 -10.17 29.72
N GLY A 325 10.71 -9.06 28.98
CA GLY A 325 11.68 -7.99 29.24
C GLY A 325 13.11 -8.23 28.76
N VAL A 326 13.30 -9.19 27.85
CA VAL A 326 14.61 -9.55 27.25
C VAL A 326 14.92 -8.82 25.92
N GLY A 327 13.96 -8.06 25.37
CA GLY A 327 14.19 -7.22 24.19
C GLY A 327 13.42 -7.61 22.91
N LYS A 328 12.50 -8.57 22.95
CA LYS A 328 11.68 -9.00 21.78
C LYS A 328 11.05 -7.82 21.02
N THR A 329 10.25 -7.01 21.72
CA THR A 329 9.60 -5.81 21.14
C THR A 329 10.60 -4.70 20.82
N GLN A 330 11.72 -4.63 21.55
CA GLN A 330 12.76 -3.62 21.29
C GLN A 330 13.48 -3.89 19.96
N LEU A 331 13.78 -5.14 19.65
CA LEU A 331 14.38 -5.50 18.36
C LEU A 331 13.45 -5.15 17.20
N ALA A 332 12.15 -5.42 17.33
CA ALA A 332 11.15 -5.01 16.34
C ALA A 332 11.14 -3.48 16.13
N ASN A 333 11.17 -2.70 17.22
CA ASN A 333 11.21 -1.23 17.15
C ASN A 333 12.52 -0.70 16.56
N ALA A 334 13.66 -1.32 16.89
CA ALA A 334 14.95 -0.99 16.31
C ALA A 334 14.96 -1.27 14.81
N LEU A 335 14.43 -2.41 14.38
CA LEU A 335 14.29 -2.78 12.97
C LEU A 335 13.38 -1.81 12.22
N ALA A 336 12.25 -1.42 12.80
CA ALA A 336 11.36 -0.43 12.21
C ALA A 336 12.10 0.90 11.94
N SER A 337 12.94 1.33 12.89
CA SER A 337 13.75 2.56 12.74
C SER A 337 14.81 2.46 11.64
N HIS A 338 15.33 1.25 11.36
CA HIS A 338 16.37 0.99 10.35
C HIS A 338 15.81 0.70 8.96
N THR A 339 14.70 -0.01 8.88
CA THR A 339 14.04 -0.43 7.63
C THR A 339 13.21 0.71 7.04
N VAL A 340 12.67 1.58 7.91
CA VAL A 340 11.93 2.78 7.52
C VAL A 340 12.88 3.96 7.52
N SER A 341 13.59 4.18 6.41
CA SER A 341 14.33 5.43 6.21
C SER A 341 13.37 6.62 6.29
N LYS A 342 13.49 7.41 7.36
CA LYS A 342 13.13 8.85 7.53
C LYS A 342 12.10 9.48 6.56
N LEU A 343 10.97 8.84 6.30
CA LEU A 343 9.82 9.43 5.59
C LEU A 343 8.54 9.21 6.41
N PHE A 344 8.34 10.16 7.33
CA PHE A 344 7.05 10.61 7.87
C PHE A 344 6.26 9.75 8.89
N GLY A 345 6.08 10.37 10.06
CA GLY A 345 4.77 10.51 10.72
C GLY A 345 4.41 9.42 11.72
N SER A 346 4.26 9.83 12.99
CA SER A 346 3.66 9.06 14.08
C SER A 346 2.28 8.52 13.70
N PRO A 347 1.88 7.33 14.19
CA PRO A 347 0.55 6.79 13.92
C PRO A 347 -0.54 7.60 14.65
N PRO A 348 -1.67 7.92 13.99
CA PRO A 348 -2.89 8.39 14.66
C PRO A 348 -3.48 7.29 15.55
N GLY A 349 -4.04 7.73 16.68
CA GLY A 349 -4.58 6.89 17.72
C GLY A 349 -5.78 6.02 17.31
N TYR A 350 -6.03 5.05 18.18
CA TYR A 350 -7.14 4.10 18.13
C TYR A 350 -8.52 4.79 18.09
N ILE A 351 -9.41 4.26 17.24
CA ILE A 351 -10.84 3.92 17.42
C ILE A 351 -11.56 4.01 16.06
N GLY A 352 -12.36 2.99 15.69
CA GLY A 352 -13.36 3.13 14.62
C GLY A 352 -13.84 1.80 14.02
N TYR A 353 -15.11 1.47 14.23
CA TYR A 353 -15.77 0.23 13.78
C TYR A 353 -16.32 0.30 12.33
N ASP A 354 -16.01 1.33 11.54
CA ASP A 354 -16.54 1.52 10.17
C ASP A 354 -15.48 1.73 9.07
N GLU A 355 -14.19 1.80 9.42
CA GLU A 355 -13.07 2.07 8.50
C GLU A 355 -12.24 0.81 8.18
N GLY A 356 -12.84 -0.20 7.55
CA GLY A 356 -12.09 -1.41 7.18
C GLY A 356 -11.43 -2.11 8.38
N GLY A 357 -10.57 -3.11 8.13
CA GLY A 357 -9.73 -3.66 9.19
C GLY A 357 -8.57 -2.70 9.50
N GLN A 358 -8.28 -2.43 10.77
CA GLN A 358 -7.13 -1.58 11.17
C GLN A 358 -5.82 -2.05 10.53
N LEU A 359 -5.59 -3.37 10.51
CA LEU A 359 -4.41 -3.98 9.89
C LEU A 359 -4.44 -3.82 8.36
N THR A 360 -5.58 -4.10 7.72
CA THR A 360 -5.69 -4.08 6.26
C THR A 360 -5.55 -2.66 5.71
N GLU A 361 -6.13 -1.66 6.37
CA GLU A 361 -5.97 -0.26 5.94
C GLU A 361 -4.56 0.27 6.18
N ALA A 362 -3.94 -0.06 7.33
CA ALA A 362 -2.56 0.37 7.61
C ALA A 362 -1.56 -0.18 6.57
N VAL A 363 -1.68 -1.47 6.23
CA VAL A 363 -0.80 -2.11 5.24
C VAL A 363 -1.13 -1.64 3.81
N ARG A 364 -2.40 -1.39 3.49
CA ARG A 364 -2.79 -0.81 2.20
C ARG A 364 -2.17 0.57 1.97
N LEU A 365 -2.15 1.41 3.01
CA LEU A 365 -1.53 2.75 2.95
C LEU A 365 -0.01 2.70 2.97
N ARG A 366 0.58 1.70 3.65
CA ARG A 366 2.03 1.52 3.78
C ARG A 366 2.41 0.03 3.57
N PRO A 367 2.53 -0.42 2.31
CA PRO A 367 2.81 -1.82 1.99
C PRO A 367 4.18 -2.29 2.50
N HIS A 368 5.17 -1.40 2.51
CA HIS A 368 6.49 -1.65 3.09
C HIS A 368 6.50 -1.31 4.58
N SER A 369 6.07 -2.26 5.42
CA SER A 369 5.88 -2.03 6.85
C SER A 369 6.39 -3.19 7.71
N LEU A 370 6.65 -2.89 8.98
CA LEU A 370 6.90 -3.89 10.01
C LEU A 370 5.60 -4.08 10.82
N ILE A 371 5.12 -5.31 10.86
CA ILE A 371 3.90 -5.70 11.56
C ILE A 371 4.30 -6.50 12.80
N LEU A 372 3.94 -5.98 13.98
CA LEU A 372 4.23 -6.63 15.25
C LEU A 372 2.94 -7.21 15.85
N PHE A 373 2.92 -8.53 16.00
CA PHE A 373 1.92 -9.24 16.79
C PHE A 373 2.50 -9.58 18.16
N ASP A 374 2.14 -8.82 19.19
CA ASP A 374 2.67 -9.03 20.53
C ASP A 374 1.83 -10.08 21.29
N GLU A 375 2.49 -10.97 22.04
CA GLU A 375 1.87 -12.03 22.85
C GLU A 375 0.88 -12.90 22.04
N ILE A 376 1.33 -13.43 20.91
CA ILE A 376 0.49 -14.13 19.94
C ILE A 376 -0.24 -15.35 20.53
N GLU A 377 0.31 -15.97 21.58
CA GLU A 377 -0.34 -17.07 22.31
C GLU A 377 -1.68 -16.68 22.94
N LYS A 378 -1.93 -15.39 23.19
CA LYS A 378 -3.19 -14.89 23.77
C LYS A 378 -4.27 -14.66 22.71
N ALA A 379 -3.94 -14.76 21.42
CA ALA A 379 -4.87 -14.54 20.35
C ALA A 379 -5.91 -15.67 20.25
N HIS A 380 -7.14 -15.32 19.89
CA HIS A 380 -8.19 -16.31 19.66
C HIS A 380 -7.84 -17.21 18.44
N PRO A 381 -8.16 -18.53 18.46
CA PRO A 381 -7.81 -19.46 17.39
C PRO A 381 -8.22 -19.05 15.96
N SER A 382 -9.27 -18.24 15.81
CA SER A 382 -9.72 -17.72 14.51
C SER A 382 -8.75 -16.73 13.87
N VAL A 383 -7.92 -16.05 14.66
CA VAL A 383 -6.91 -15.09 14.17
C VAL A 383 -5.86 -15.81 13.34
N PHE A 384 -5.46 -17.03 13.72
CA PHE A 384 -4.46 -17.80 12.99
C PHE A 384 -4.91 -18.19 11.58
N ASN A 385 -6.21 -18.34 11.33
CA ASN A 385 -6.72 -18.62 9.98
C ASN A 385 -6.47 -17.43 9.04
N VAL A 386 -6.65 -16.21 9.56
CA VAL A 386 -6.36 -14.96 8.85
C VAL A 386 -4.85 -14.83 8.64
N MET A 387 -4.04 -15.16 9.66
CA MET A 387 -2.59 -15.12 9.54
C MET A 387 -2.04 -16.13 8.53
N LEU A 388 -2.60 -17.34 8.46
CA LEU A 388 -2.21 -18.33 7.46
C LEU A 388 -2.36 -17.77 6.04
N GLN A 389 -3.45 -17.04 5.75
CA GLN A 389 -3.64 -16.39 4.46
C GLN A 389 -2.54 -15.33 4.17
N ILE A 390 -2.17 -14.54 5.18
CA ILE A 390 -1.10 -13.55 5.07
C ILE A 390 0.26 -14.22 4.84
N LEU A 391 0.56 -15.30 5.57
CA LEU A 391 1.84 -15.99 5.50
C LEU A 391 2.00 -16.83 4.22
N ASP A 392 0.90 -17.39 3.70
CA ASP A 392 0.91 -18.24 2.51
C ASP A 392 0.88 -17.43 1.22
N ASP A 393 -0.12 -16.57 1.08
CA ASP A 393 -0.41 -15.87 -0.17
C ASP A 393 0.13 -14.43 -0.18
N GLY A 394 0.68 -13.96 0.95
CA GLY A 394 1.11 -12.58 1.12
C GLY A 394 -0.05 -11.61 0.97
N ARG A 395 -1.30 -12.05 1.17
CA ARG A 395 -2.50 -11.24 0.87
C ARG A 395 -3.60 -11.50 1.89
N LEU A 396 -4.39 -10.47 2.13
CA LEU A 396 -5.60 -10.57 2.94
C LEU A 396 -6.75 -9.85 2.26
N THR A 397 -7.92 -10.46 2.24
CA THR A 397 -9.15 -9.82 1.79
C THR A 397 -9.90 -9.24 2.99
N ASP A 398 -10.19 -7.95 2.98
CA ASP A 398 -10.96 -7.31 4.05
C ASP A 398 -12.48 -7.61 3.93
N ASN A 399 -13.26 -7.12 4.89
CA ASN A 399 -14.71 -7.28 4.91
C ASN A 399 -15.47 -6.53 3.80
N LYS A 400 -14.80 -5.60 3.10
CA LYS A 400 -15.29 -4.88 1.93
C LYS A 400 -14.88 -5.57 0.62
N GLY A 401 -14.23 -6.73 0.69
CA GLY A 401 -13.76 -7.48 -0.48
C GLY A 401 -12.47 -6.94 -1.10
N ARG A 402 -11.80 -5.97 -0.45
CA ARG A 402 -10.55 -5.39 -0.93
C ARG A 402 -9.40 -6.33 -0.61
N LYS A 403 -8.56 -6.60 -1.60
CA LYS A 403 -7.32 -7.38 -1.43
C LYS A 403 -6.20 -6.44 -1.01
N VAL A 404 -5.55 -6.75 0.11
CA VAL A 404 -4.39 -6.02 0.64
C VAL A 404 -3.16 -6.89 0.53
N ASP A 405 -2.05 -6.29 0.09
CA ASP A 405 -0.78 -6.97 -0.17
C ASP A 405 0.18 -6.81 1.01
N PHE A 406 0.61 -7.95 1.56
CA PHE A 406 1.54 -8.10 2.68
C PHE A 406 2.92 -8.61 2.23
N LYS A 407 3.14 -8.82 0.92
CA LYS A 407 4.39 -9.37 0.38
C LYS A 407 5.60 -8.51 0.69
N ASN A 408 5.39 -7.22 0.97
CA ASN A 408 6.45 -6.26 1.31
C ASN A 408 6.49 -5.94 2.82
N ALA A 409 5.77 -6.72 3.64
CA ALA A 409 5.78 -6.56 5.08
C ALA A 409 6.79 -7.50 5.76
N VAL A 410 7.41 -7.01 6.84
CA VAL A 410 8.13 -7.85 7.80
C VAL A 410 7.18 -8.16 8.94
N ILE A 411 6.90 -9.43 9.17
CA ILE A 411 5.98 -9.89 10.21
C ILE A 411 6.80 -10.44 11.38
N ILE A 412 6.63 -9.84 12.55
CA ILE A 412 7.23 -10.28 13.81
C ILE A 412 6.11 -10.64 14.76
N MET A 413 6.17 -11.86 15.29
CA MET A 413 5.28 -12.35 16.34
C MET A 413 6.10 -12.51 17.61
N THR A 414 5.65 -11.99 18.74
CA THR A 414 6.29 -12.26 20.03
C THR A 414 5.48 -13.29 20.80
N SER A 415 6.18 -14.14 21.54
CA SER A 415 5.57 -15.08 22.46
C SER A 415 6.38 -15.24 23.74
N ASN A 416 5.70 -15.52 24.85
CA ASN A 416 6.34 -15.86 26.13
C ASN A 416 6.44 -17.38 26.36
N ILE A 417 5.95 -18.21 25.42
CA ILE A 417 6.09 -19.67 25.46
C ILE A 417 7.57 -20.04 25.55
N GLY A 418 7.92 -21.05 26.35
CA GLY A 418 9.32 -21.45 26.54
C GLY A 418 10.14 -20.52 27.44
N GLY A 419 9.56 -19.42 27.95
CA GLY A 419 10.27 -18.49 28.83
C GLY A 419 10.78 -19.13 30.13
N SER A 420 10.02 -20.07 30.70
CA SER A 420 10.42 -20.79 31.93
C SER A 420 11.56 -21.79 31.68
N LEU A 421 11.61 -22.38 30.49
CA LEU A 421 12.68 -23.30 30.06
C LEU A 421 13.98 -22.56 29.81
N ILE A 422 13.90 -21.38 29.18
CA ILE A 422 15.06 -20.51 28.93
C ILE A 422 15.69 -20.02 30.25
N MET A 423 14.91 -19.80 31.30
CA MET A 423 15.45 -19.51 32.63
C MET A 423 16.29 -20.66 33.22
N ARG A 424 16.16 -21.88 32.69
CA ARG A 424 16.92 -23.07 33.10
C ARG A 424 18.05 -23.43 32.12
N GLU A 425 18.35 -22.55 31.15
CA GLU A 425 19.37 -22.77 30.11
C GLU A 425 20.73 -23.19 30.69
N HIS A 426 21.17 -22.54 31.77
CA HIS A 426 22.44 -22.87 32.43
C HIS A 426 22.51 -24.32 32.95
N SER A 427 21.38 -24.96 33.19
CA SER A 427 21.31 -26.33 33.73
C SER A 427 21.09 -27.39 32.65
N LEU A 428 20.42 -27.06 31.55
CA LEU A 428 20.00 -28.02 30.50
C LEU A 428 20.86 -27.93 29.23
N GLY A 429 21.55 -26.81 29.02
CA GLY A 429 22.27 -26.54 27.77
C GLY A 429 21.34 -26.03 26.67
N PHE A 430 21.89 -25.19 25.77
CA PHE A 430 21.09 -24.42 24.81
C PHE A 430 20.35 -25.29 23.79
N ASP A 431 20.99 -26.34 23.27
CA ASP A 431 20.37 -27.23 22.27
C ASP A 431 19.16 -27.99 22.83
N GLN A 432 19.25 -28.42 24.10
CA GLN A 432 18.13 -29.08 24.77
C GLN A 432 16.97 -28.10 24.99
N VAL A 433 17.26 -26.87 25.43
CA VAL A 433 16.24 -25.81 25.55
C VAL A 433 15.57 -25.55 24.20
N LYS A 434 16.31 -25.51 23.08
CA LYS A 434 15.69 -25.33 21.76
C LYS A 434 14.67 -26.42 21.45
N MET A 435 15.00 -27.68 21.74
CA MET A 435 14.12 -28.82 21.51
C MET A 435 12.85 -28.72 22.37
N GLU A 436 13.00 -28.46 23.67
CA GLU A 436 11.86 -28.37 24.59
C GLU A 436 10.94 -27.18 24.25
N VAL A 437 11.51 -26.02 23.88
CA VAL A 437 10.70 -24.87 23.43
C VAL A 437 9.96 -25.19 22.12
N ALA A 438 10.57 -25.94 21.20
CA ALA A 438 9.91 -26.36 19.97
C ALA A 438 8.75 -27.35 20.24
N GLU A 439 8.85 -28.19 21.28
CA GLU A 439 7.74 -29.03 21.72
C GLU A 439 6.61 -28.18 22.33
N GLU A 440 6.92 -27.27 23.25
CA GLU A 440 5.93 -26.38 23.89
C GLU A 440 5.19 -25.50 22.86
N LEU A 441 5.88 -25.04 21.82
CA LEU A 441 5.27 -24.32 20.70
C LEU A 441 4.29 -25.19 19.90
N ARG A 442 4.59 -26.48 19.68
CA ARG A 442 3.69 -27.41 18.98
C ARG A 442 2.47 -27.80 19.81
N GLU A 443 2.55 -27.73 21.14
CA GLU A 443 1.41 -27.92 22.01
C GLU A 443 0.43 -26.73 21.96
N ASN A 444 0.95 -25.51 21.81
CA ASN A 444 0.15 -24.28 21.80
C ASN A 444 -0.31 -23.84 20.41
N PHE A 445 0.45 -24.14 19.35
CA PHE A 445 0.14 -23.77 17.98
C PHE A 445 0.01 -24.98 17.06
N ARG A 446 -0.91 -24.89 16.10
CA ARG A 446 -1.07 -25.92 15.08
C ARG A 446 0.20 -26.01 14.22
N PRO A 447 0.64 -27.23 13.82
CA PRO A 447 1.80 -27.41 12.95
C PRO A 447 1.71 -26.62 11.64
N GLU A 448 0.50 -26.48 11.09
CA GLU A 448 0.22 -25.67 9.90
C GLU A 448 0.72 -24.24 10.06
N PHE A 449 0.49 -23.60 11.19
CA PHE A 449 0.92 -22.23 11.45
C PHE A 449 2.44 -22.13 11.62
N LEU A 450 3.02 -23.03 12.41
CA LEU A 450 4.47 -23.05 12.67
C LEU A 450 5.28 -23.28 11.38
N ASN A 451 4.78 -24.11 10.47
CA ASN A 451 5.44 -24.39 9.19
C ASN A 451 5.43 -23.20 8.21
N ARG A 452 4.65 -22.14 8.48
CA ARG A 452 4.63 -20.88 7.70
C ARG A 452 5.44 -19.76 8.31
N ILE A 453 6.05 -20.01 9.46
CA ILE A 453 7.00 -19.09 10.08
C ILE A 453 8.37 -19.43 9.49
N ASP A 454 9.06 -18.43 8.93
CA ASP A 454 10.38 -18.64 8.32
C ASP A 454 11.40 -19.10 9.36
N GLU A 455 11.34 -18.49 10.55
CA GLU A 455 12.28 -18.75 11.62
C GLU A 455 11.68 -18.48 13.01
N VAL A 456 11.90 -19.42 13.92
CA VAL A 456 11.62 -19.25 15.35
C VAL A 456 12.91 -18.83 16.04
N VAL A 457 12.91 -17.64 16.61
CA VAL A 457 14.07 -16.98 17.20
C VAL A 457 13.95 -16.99 18.72
N LEU A 458 14.94 -17.60 19.38
CA LEU A 458 15.00 -17.68 20.83
C LEU A 458 15.74 -16.49 21.44
N PHE A 459 15.09 -15.82 22.37
CA PHE A 459 15.68 -14.74 23.16
C PHE A 459 16.15 -15.30 24.50
N ARG A 460 17.44 -15.10 24.77
CA ARG A 460 18.08 -15.58 25.99
C ARG A 460 17.83 -14.64 27.16
N GLN A 461 18.03 -15.15 28.36
CA GLN A 461 18.01 -14.31 29.56
C GLN A 461 19.20 -13.34 29.54
N LEU A 462 18.96 -12.11 29.97
CA LEU A 462 19.99 -11.08 30.04
C LEU A 462 20.92 -11.35 31.23
N SER A 463 22.23 -11.34 30.97
CA SER A 463 23.28 -11.37 31.99
C SER A 463 23.40 -10.03 32.71
N SER A 464 23.97 -10.04 33.92
CA SER A 464 24.21 -8.83 34.70
C SER A 464 25.07 -7.79 33.95
N SER A 465 26.02 -8.23 33.12
CA SER A 465 26.81 -7.35 32.25
C SER A 465 25.96 -6.71 31.16
N GLU A 466 25.10 -7.47 30.49
CA GLU A 466 24.21 -6.93 29.46
C GLU A 466 23.21 -5.93 30.06
N ILE A 467 22.72 -6.18 31.27
CA ILE A 467 21.81 -5.23 31.96
C ILE A 467 22.54 -3.93 32.31
N LYS A 468 23.81 -4.01 32.69
CA LYS A 468 24.65 -2.82 32.91
C LYS A 468 24.79 -1.99 31.63
N GLU A 469 25.05 -2.64 30.50
CA GLU A 469 25.10 -1.97 29.20
C GLU A 469 23.75 -1.35 28.79
N ILE A 470 22.63 -2.04 29.06
CA ILE A 470 21.29 -1.48 28.83
C ILE A 470 21.08 -0.24 29.71
N ALA A 471 21.46 -0.31 31.00
CA ALA A 471 21.37 0.84 31.90
C ALA A 471 22.18 2.03 31.36
N ASP A 472 23.37 1.79 30.84
CA ASP A 472 24.22 2.82 30.25
C ASP A 472 23.58 3.49 29.03
N ILE A 473 22.93 2.72 28.15
CA ILE A 473 22.16 3.28 27.03
C ILE A 473 21.03 4.19 27.55
N MET A 474 20.25 3.72 28.53
CA MET A 474 19.13 4.49 29.08
C MET A 474 19.60 5.75 29.81
N LEU A 475 20.70 5.68 30.55
CA LEU A 475 21.30 6.84 31.22
C LEU A 475 21.84 7.85 30.22
N LYS A 476 22.40 7.38 29.09
CA LYS A 476 22.81 8.26 28.00
C LYS A 476 21.62 9.00 27.40
N GLU A 477 20.49 8.32 27.16
CA GLU A 477 19.25 8.96 26.68
C GLU A 477 18.72 10.02 27.67
N VAL A 478 18.82 9.77 28.98
CA VAL A 478 18.48 10.76 30.01
C VAL A 478 19.43 11.96 29.94
N SER A 479 20.74 11.72 29.87
CA SER A 479 21.76 12.77 29.78
C SER A 479 21.57 13.64 28.53
N GLU A 480 21.31 13.04 27.37
CA GLU A 480 21.03 13.77 26.13
C GLU A 480 19.76 14.63 26.21
N ARG A 481 18.71 14.15 26.88
CA ARG A 481 17.49 14.94 27.13
C ARG A 481 17.78 16.15 28.02
N LEU A 482 18.55 15.97 29.10
CA LEU A 482 18.92 17.04 30.02
C LEU A 482 19.82 18.10 29.38
N ILE A 483 20.78 17.68 28.54
CA ILE A 483 21.64 18.61 27.80
C ILE A 483 20.80 19.46 26.84
N LYS A 484 19.85 18.86 26.13
CA LYS A 484 19.00 19.60 25.17
C LYS A 484 18.02 20.55 25.86
N ALA A 485 17.40 20.14 26.96
CA ALA A 485 16.36 20.91 27.62
C ALA A 485 16.90 21.97 28.58
N ASN A 486 17.98 21.65 29.31
CA ASN A 486 18.47 22.45 30.44
C ASN A 486 19.99 22.71 30.36
N LYS A 487 20.68 22.28 29.29
CA LYS A 487 22.15 22.35 29.18
C LYS A 487 22.91 21.70 30.35
N ILE A 488 22.25 20.84 31.11
CA ILE A 488 22.84 20.15 32.26
C ILE A 488 23.61 18.94 31.74
N THR A 489 24.88 18.83 32.11
CA THR A 489 25.69 17.64 31.81
C THR A 489 25.60 16.67 32.97
N LEU A 490 25.11 15.46 32.72
CA LEU A 490 24.94 14.45 33.76
C LEU A 490 26.03 13.36 33.67
N LYS A 491 26.71 13.11 34.80
CA LYS A 491 27.62 11.97 35.00
C LYS A 491 27.09 11.06 36.11
N VAL A 492 27.15 9.76 35.90
CA VAL A 492 26.68 8.75 36.88
C VAL A 492 27.86 7.89 37.33
N ASN A 493 28.13 7.89 38.64
CA ASN A 493 29.19 7.08 39.23
C ASN A 493 28.87 5.58 39.16
N GLU A 494 29.92 4.75 39.13
CA GLU A 494 29.81 3.28 39.05
C GLU A 494 28.95 2.67 40.16
N LYS A 495 29.06 3.16 41.40
CA LYS A 495 28.24 2.66 42.51
C LYS A 495 26.73 2.84 42.28
N VAL A 496 26.35 3.94 41.64
CA VAL A 496 24.94 4.21 41.28
C VAL A 496 24.51 3.30 40.13
N ARG A 497 25.40 3.04 39.15
CA ARG A 497 25.13 2.08 38.08
C ARG A 497 24.89 0.67 38.64
N GLU A 498 25.73 0.22 39.56
CA GLU A 498 25.56 -1.07 40.25
C GLU A 498 24.24 -1.14 41.02
N MET A 499 23.87 -0.07 41.72
CA MET A 499 22.57 0.02 42.40
C MET A 499 21.40 -0.07 41.41
N LEU A 500 21.49 0.64 40.27
CA LEU A 500 20.48 0.57 39.21
C LEU A 500 20.34 -0.83 38.62
N VAL A 501 21.44 -1.55 38.38
CA VAL A 501 21.41 -2.93 37.90
C VAL A 501 20.77 -3.85 38.94
N ARG A 502 21.15 -3.72 40.21
CA ARG A 502 20.63 -4.55 41.30
C ARG A 502 19.13 -4.35 41.53
N GLU A 503 18.64 -3.11 41.47
CA GLU A 503 17.21 -2.80 41.67
C GLU A 503 16.38 -2.86 40.39
N GLY A 504 17.02 -2.68 39.23
CA GLY A 504 16.39 -2.65 37.91
C GLY A 504 16.32 -4.02 37.23
N TYR A 505 17.01 -5.03 37.75
CA TYR A 505 16.97 -6.40 37.24
C TYR A 505 16.07 -7.30 38.08
N ASN A 506 15.23 -8.06 37.39
CA ASN A 506 14.55 -9.21 37.97
C ASN A 506 14.60 -10.38 36.97
N PRO A 507 15.08 -11.58 37.35
CA PRO A 507 15.13 -12.73 36.46
C PRO A 507 13.79 -13.04 35.75
N ASN A 508 12.66 -12.78 36.40
CA ASN A 508 11.32 -13.02 35.86
C ASN A 508 10.82 -11.93 34.91
N PHE A 509 11.31 -10.68 35.06
CA PHE A 509 10.82 -9.52 34.31
C PHE A 509 11.90 -8.87 33.41
N GLY A 510 13.11 -9.44 33.37
CA GLY A 510 14.24 -8.94 32.59
C GLY A 510 14.63 -7.51 32.99
N ALA A 511 14.93 -6.69 31.99
CA ALA A 511 15.29 -5.27 32.17
C ALA A 511 14.07 -4.34 32.26
N ARG A 512 12.84 -4.86 32.30
CA ARG A 512 11.61 -4.05 32.32
C ARG A 512 11.53 -3.08 33.52
N PRO A 513 11.95 -3.47 34.75
CA PRO A 513 11.94 -2.56 35.90
C PRO A 513 12.93 -1.39 35.78
N LEU A 514 14.02 -1.58 35.03
CA LEU A 514 15.14 -0.64 34.93
C LEU A 514 14.71 0.79 34.59
N LYS A 515 13.79 0.95 33.63
CA LYS A 515 13.23 2.27 33.28
C LYS A 515 12.59 2.96 34.48
N ARG A 516 11.76 2.23 35.22
CA ARG A 516 11.06 2.73 36.40
C ARG A 516 12.05 3.05 37.51
N THR A 517 13.08 2.22 37.67
CA THR A 517 14.15 2.44 38.65
C THR A 517 14.92 3.71 38.32
N ILE A 518 15.29 3.95 37.06
CA ILE A 518 15.96 5.19 36.63
C ILE A 518 15.06 6.41 36.88
N VAL A 519 13.78 6.37 36.52
CA VAL A 519 12.87 7.49 36.78
C VAL A 519 12.81 7.81 38.28
N ARG A 520 12.55 6.79 39.12
CA ARG A 520 12.41 6.95 40.57
C ARG A 520 13.69 7.44 41.24
N LEU A 521 14.82 6.82 40.91
CA LEU A 521 16.08 7.04 41.61
C LEU A 521 16.83 8.27 41.08
N LEU A 522 16.64 8.60 39.80
CA LEU A 522 17.45 9.61 39.13
C LEU A 522 16.61 10.79 38.65
N GLU A 523 15.57 10.57 37.84
CA GLU A 523 14.79 11.69 37.27
C GLU A 523 14.00 12.44 38.35
N ASP A 524 13.30 11.73 39.24
CA ASP A 524 12.48 12.34 40.29
C ASP A 524 13.35 13.16 41.26
N ASN A 525 14.46 12.59 41.72
CA ASN A 525 15.40 13.26 42.62
C ASN A 525 16.10 14.46 41.95
N LEU A 526 16.44 14.35 40.66
CA LEU A 526 17.05 15.46 39.91
C LEU A 526 16.06 16.60 39.71
N ALA A 527 14.79 16.28 39.41
CA ALA A 527 13.74 17.28 39.25
C ALA A 527 13.53 18.08 40.54
N GLU A 528 13.55 17.44 41.71
CA GLU A 528 13.49 18.13 43.00
C GLU A 528 14.66 19.10 43.20
N GLU A 529 15.89 18.69 42.91
CA GLU A 529 17.08 19.53 43.10
C GLU A 529 17.14 20.72 42.12
N ILE A 530 16.62 20.55 40.89
CA ILE A 530 16.42 21.65 39.94
C ILE A 530 15.37 22.63 40.46
N LEU A 531 14.22 22.13 40.96
CA LEU A 531 13.14 22.97 41.48
C LEU A 531 13.54 23.72 42.77
N ARG A 532 14.38 23.11 43.62
CA ARG A 532 14.98 23.75 44.80
C ARG A 532 16.02 24.82 44.42
N GLY A 533 16.48 24.85 43.17
CA GLY A 533 17.49 25.77 42.66
C GLY A 533 18.92 25.39 43.02
N ASN A 534 19.14 24.16 43.51
CA ASN A 534 20.47 23.62 43.84
C ASN A 534 21.25 23.25 42.57
N ILE A 535 20.55 22.89 41.50
CA ILE A 535 21.10 22.62 40.16
C ILE A 535 20.51 23.62 39.18
N LYS A 536 21.36 24.28 38.39
CA LYS A 536 20.98 25.33 37.45
C LYS A 536 21.31 24.95 36.01
N GLU A 537 20.74 25.72 35.09
CA GLU A 537 21.01 25.57 33.65
C GLU A 537 22.52 25.72 33.37
N GLY A 538 23.09 24.76 32.65
CA GLY A 538 24.52 24.74 32.31
C GLY A 538 25.42 24.00 33.29
N ASP A 539 24.89 23.54 34.43
CA ASP A 539 25.69 22.84 35.43
C ASP A 539 26.17 21.45 34.95
N SER A 540 27.32 21.03 35.44
CA SER A 540 27.82 19.66 35.29
C SER A 540 27.62 18.92 36.62
N VAL A 541 26.65 18.01 36.65
CA VAL A 541 26.21 17.31 37.86
C VAL A 541 26.72 15.87 37.84
N THR A 542 27.29 15.43 38.96
CA THR A 542 27.67 14.03 39.17
C THR A 542 26.74 13.38 40.18
N ILE A 543 26.13 12.25 39.81
CA ILE A 543 25.31 11.47 40.74
C ILE A 543 26.20 10.41 41.40
N GLY A 544 26.21 10.42 42.72
CA GLY A 544 26.87 9.42 43.54
C GLY A 544 25.95 8.92 44.66
N LEU A 545 26.53 8.07 45.51
CA LEU A 545 25.91 7.65 46.76
C LEU A 545 26.61 8.36 47.91
N ASP A 546 25.84 8.79 48.91
CA ASP A 546 26.38 9.29 50.18
C ASP A 546 26.84 8.16 51.11
N ASP A 547 27.30 8.51 52.31
CA ASP A 547 27.79 7.55 53.31
C ASP A 547 26.71 6.59 53.83
N LYS A 548 25.43 6.91 53.61
CA LYS A 548 24.27 6.08 53.98
C LYS A 548 23.79 5.21 52.82
N GLY A 549 24.35 5.40 51.62
CA GLY A 549 23.93 4.71 50.41
C GLY A 549 22.75 5.39 49.70
N ASP A 550 22.39 6.62 50.08
CA ASP A 550 21.34 7.40 49.44
C ASP A 550 21.89 8.21 48.26
N ILE A 551 21.04 8.48 47.28
CA ILE A 551 21.42 9.20 46.06
C ILE A 551 21.70 10.67 46.37
N LYS A 552 22.85 11.16 45.92
CA LYS A 552 23.27 12.54 46.09
C LYS A 552 23.86 13.10 44.80
N PHE A 553 23.57 14.38 44.56
CA PHE A 553 24.09 15.15 43.44
C PHE A 553 25.27 16.00 43.92
N PHE A 554 26.36 15.98 43.15
CA PHE A 554 27.62 16.66 43.41
C PHE A 554 27.99 17.63 42.30
#